data_AF-A0A3M1A3K1-F1
#
_entry.id   AF-A0A3M1A3K1-F1
#
_cell.length_a   1.000
_cell.length_b   1.000
_cell.length_c   1.000
_cell.angle_alpha   90.00
_cell.angle_beta   90.00
_cell.angle_gamma   90.00
#
_symmetry.space_group_name_H-M   'P 1'
#
loop_
_entity.id
_entity.type
_entity.pdbx_description
1 polymer ?
#
loop_
_entity_poly.entity_id
_entity_poly.type
_entity_poly.pdbx_seq_one_letter_code
_entity_poly.pdbx_strand_id
1 'polypeptide(L)'
;MRMAGALALASFARPVAAAGLLDRKPRFLNDPFSLGVASGDPISDGVVLWTRLAPDPFEPAAMGPEPVVVDWEVAADVAMRKTVRQGRAIAHPDNAFAVHVDVRGLAPDRDYFYRF
;
A
#
# COMPACT_ATOMS: atom_id res chain seq x y z
N MET A 1 -28.06 27.66 48.53
CA MET A 1 -26.62 27.85 48.25
C MET A 1 -26.16 26.66 47.43
N ARG A 2 -25.80 26.86 46.15
CA ARG A 2 -25.43 25.81 45.18
C ARG A 2 -23.92 25.59 45.23
N MET A 3 -23.45 24.35 45.36
CA MET A 3 -22.09 23.96 44.95
C MET A 3 -22.10 22.47 44.56
N ALA A 4 -22.01 22.21 43.25
CA ALA A 4 -21.61 20.92 42.69
C ALA A 4 -20.30 21.17 41.94
N GLY A 5 -19.20 20.59 42.43
CA GLY A 5 -17.89 20.65 41.80
C GLY A 5 -17.64 19.38 41.01
N ALA A 6 -17.46 19.49 39.69
CA ALA A 6 -17.02 18.39 38.85
C ALA A 6 -15.52 18.53 38.57
N LEU A 7 -14.72 17.53 38.96
CA LEU A 7 -13.34 17.40 38.51
C LEU A 7 -13.33 16.85 37.08
N ALA A 8 -12.83 17.64 36.12
CA ALA A 8 -12.48 17.15 34.80
C ALA A 8 -11.04 16.64 34.81
N LEU A 9 -10.86 15.34 34.67
CA LEU A 9 -9.55 14.73 34.40
C LEU A 9 -9.27 14.85 32.90
N ALA A 10 -8.44 15.81 32.51
CA ALA A 10 -7.93 15.91 31.14
C ALA A 10 -6.89 14.79 30.91
N SER A 11 -7.27 13.76 30.15
CA SER A 11 -6.35 12.72 29.72
C SER A 11 -5.47 13.25 28.58
N PHE A 12 -4.18 13.50 28.85
CA PHE A 12 -3.21 13.79 27.80
C PHE A 12 -2.85 12.50 27.08
N ALA A 13 -3.53 12.23 25.96
CA ALA A 13 -3.08 11.20 25.02
C ALA A 13 -1.75 11.64 24.40
N ARG A 14 -0.67 10.93 24.72
CA ARG A 14 0.63 11.10 24.04
C ARG A 14 0.49 10.62 22.60
N PRO A 15 0.89 11.40 21.58
CA PRO A 15 0.97 10.89 20.23
C PRO A 15 2.08 9.82 20.20
N VAL A 16 1.69 8.57 19.96
CA VAL A 16 2.65 7.51 19.62
C VAL A 16 3.27 7.91 18.28
N ALA A 17 4.58 8.05 18.24
CA ALA A 17 5.34 8.36 17.03
C ALA A 17 5.32 7.17 16.05
N ALA A 18 4.19 6.97 15.37
CA ALA A 18 4.04 5.95 14.32
C ALA A 18 4.66 6.38 12.97
N ALA A 19 4.99 7.66 12.81
CA ALA A 19 5.42 8.24 11.54
C ALA A 19 6.78 7.71 11.04
N GLY A 20 7.65 7.21 11.92
CA GLY A 20 9.01 6.78 11.55
C GLY A 20 9.12 5.32 11.09
N LEU A 21 8.18 4.44 11.44
CA LEU A 21 8.29 3.01 11.12
C LEU A 21 8.05 2.73 9.63
N LEU A 22 7.16 3.50 8.99
CA LEU A 22 6.72 3.26 7.62
C LEU A 22 7.67 3.81 6.54
N ASP A 23 8.65 4.63 6.91
CA ASP A 23 9.63 5.20 5.98
C ASP A 23 10.88 4.30 5.80
N ARG A 24 10.91 3.16 6.49
CA ARG A 24 12.02 2.21 6.40
C ARG A 24 11.90 1.43 5.09
N LYS A 25 12.82 1.67 4.16
CA LYS A 25 12.91 0.88 2.91
C LYS A 25 13.56 -0.49 3.22
N PRO A 26 12.82 -1.60 3.17
CA PRO A 26 13.42 -2.91 3.37
C PRO A 26 14.44 -3.19 2.26
N ARG A 27 15.47 -3.96 2.61
CA ARG A 27 16.43 -4.51 1.65
C ARG A 27 16.11 -5.97 1.47
N PHE A 28 15.80 -6.36 0.24
CA PHE A 28 15.59 -7.74 -0.14
C PHE A 28 16.86 -8.30 -0.78
N LEU A 29 17.17 -9.57 -0.52
CA LEU A 29 18.30 -10.26 -1.15
C LEU A 29 17.99 -10.61 -2.62
N ASN A 30 16.72 -10.91 -2.91
CA ASN A 30 16.19 -11.21 -4.23
C ASN A 30 15.14 -10.16 -4.62
N ASP A 31 14.70 -10.19 -5.88
CA ASP A 31 13.56 -9.39 -6.34
C ASP A 31 12.30 -9.72 -5.52
N PRO A 32 11.72 -8.76 -4.79
CA PRO A 32 10.51 -9.00 -4.02
C PRO A 32 9.29 -9.27 -4.91
N PHE A 33 9.30 -8.91 -6.19
CA PHE A 33 8.18 -9.12 -7.11
C PHE A 33 8.30 -10.42 -7.92
N SER A 34 8.88 -11.47 -7.32
CA SER A 34 9.14 -12.76 -7.98
C SER A 34 7.88 -13.47 -8.51
N LEU A 35 6.71 -13.14 -7.97
CA LEU A 35 5.40 -13.66 -8.40
C LEU A 35 4.73 -12.77 -9.47
N GLY A 36 5.42 -11.71 -9.89
CA GLY A 36 4.95 -10.75 -10.87
C GLY A 36 3.87 -9.80 -10.33
N VAL A 37 3.12 -9.26 -11.28
CA VAL A 37 2.05 -8.29 -11.06
C VAL A 37 0.83 -8.70 -11.88
N ALA A 38 -0.36 -8.28 -11.46
CA ALA A 38 -1.59 -8.56 -12.16
C ALA A 38 -2.57 -7.39 -12.07
N SER A 39 -3.55 -7.39 -12.96
CA SER A 39 -4.69 -6.47 -12.95
C SER A 39 -5.98 -7.23 -13.21
N GLY A 40 -7.09 -6.80 -12.62
CA GLY A 40 -8.39 -7.48 -12.74
C GLY A 40 -9.58 -6.60 -12.36
N ASP A 41 -10.77 -7.18 -12.45
CA ASP A 41 -12.06 -6.53 -12.15
C ASP A 41 -12.22 -5.12 -12.76
N PRO A 42 -12.02 -4.96 -14.08
CA PRO A 42 -12.15 -3.65 -14.70
C PRO A 42 -13.60 -3.17 -14.69
N ILE A 43 -13.77 -1.88 -14.43
CA ILE A 43 -14.99 -1.13 -14.69
C ILE A 43 -14.69 0.05 -15.63
N SER A 44 -15.71 0.82 -16.01
CA SER A 44 -15.57 1.91 -16.98
C SER A 44 -14.50 2.95 -16.62
N ASP A 45 -14.26 3.18 -15.32
CA ASP A 45 -13.31 4.18 -14.85
C ASP A 45 -12.26 3.62 -13.87
N GLY A 46 -12.06 2.30 -13.84
CA GLY A 46 -11.20 1.71 -12.82
C GLY A 46 -10.82 0.25 -13.05
N VAL A 47 -9.85 -0.19 -12.26
CA VAL A 47 -9.30 -1.55 -12.29
C VAL A 47 -8.62 -1.84 -10.95
N VAL A 48 -8.61 -3.10 -10.54
CA VAL A 48 -7.80 -3.55 -9.39
C VAL A 48 -6.41 -3.92 -9.88
N LEU A 49 -5.37 -3.40 -9.23
CA LEU A 49 -3.99 -3.83 -9.41
C LEU A 49 -3.57 -4.72 -8.24
N TRP A 50 -2.77 -5.75 -8.54
CA TRP A 50 -2.31 -6.73 -7.58
C TRP A 50 -0.81 -7.03 -7.72
N THR A 51 -0.16 -7.25 -6.58
CA THR A 51 1.13 -7.94 -6.49
C THR A 51 1.29 -8.58 -5.11
N ARG A 52 2.33 -9.38 -4.92
CA ARG A 52 2.71 -9.95 -3.61
C ARG A 52 4.22 -9.90 -3.46
N LEU A 53 4.68 -9.31 -2.36
CA LEU A 53 6.11 -9.32 -2.02
C LEU A 53 6.50 -10.72 -1.53
N ALA A 54 7.35 -11.40 -2.30
CA ALA A 54 7.86 -12.74 -2.02
C ALA A 54 9.29 -12.92 -2.56
N PRO A 55 10.32 -12.32 -1.94
CA PRO A 55 11.73 -12.52 -2.34
C PRO A 55 12.15 -13.99 -2.37
N ASP A 56 11.51 -14.81 -1.53
CA ASP A 56 11.55 -16.27 -1.60
C ASP A 56 10.12 -16.81 -1.47
N PRO A 57 9.47 -17.27 -2.57
CA PRO A 57 8.12 -17.80 -2.54
C PRO A 57 7.95 -19.08 -1.72
N PHE A 58 9.04 -19.82 -1.51
CA PHE A 58 9.02 -21.09 -0.77
C PHE A 58 9.35 -20.90 0.71
N GLU A 59 9.89 -19.75 1.09
CA GLU A 59 10.20 -19.37 2.48
C GLU A 59 9.49 -18.07 2.91
N PRO A 60 8.18 -18.09 3.20
CA PRO A 60 7.40 -16.89 3.55
C PRO A 60 7.95 -16.10 4.75
N ALA A 61 8.66 -16.78 5.66
CA ALA A 61 9.27 -16.14 6.82
C ALA A 61 10.37 -15.12 6.46
N ALA A 62 10.92 -15.18 5.24
CA ALA A 62 11.97 -14.28 4.76
C ALA A 62 11.57 -12.80 4.70
N MET A 63 10.26 -12.50 4.71
CA MET A 63 9.74 -11.12 4.73
C MET A 63 9.84 -10.44 6.11
N GLY A 64 9.96 -11.22 7.18
CA GLY A 64 9.88 -10.70 8.55
C GLY A 64 8.47 -10.28 8.97
N PRO A 65 8.31 -9.69 10.18
CA PRO A 65 6.99 -9.42 10.76
C PRO A 65 6.47 -8.00 10.49
N GLU A 66 7.26 -7.14 9.86
CA GLU A 66 6.93 -5.72 9.72
C GLU A 66 6.19 -5.44 8.40
N PRO A 67 5.14 -4.60 8.39
CA PRO A 67 4.49 -4.17 7.15
C PRO A 67 5.46 -3.40 6.23
N VAL A 68 5.27 -3.57 4.91
CA VAL A 68 6.08 -2.90 3.89
C VAL A 68 5.22 -1.93 3.10
N VAL A 69 5.69 -0.68 2.95
CA VAL A 69 5.05 0.30 2.06
C VAL A 69 5.53 0.05 0.63
N VAL A 70 4.57 -0.05 -0.29
CA VAL A 70 4.78 -0.27 -1.73
C VAL A 70 4.22 0.94 -2.47
N ASP A 71 5.07 1.65 -3.20
CA ASP A 71 4.61 2.70 -4.11
C ASP A 71 3.97 2.02 -5.34
N TRP A 72 3.01 2.68 -5.99
CA TRP A 72 2.42 2.17 -7.24
C TRP A 72 2.09 3.31 -8.17
N GLU A 73 2.12 3.03 -9.47
CA GLU A 73 1.85 4.01 -10.52
C GLU A 73 1.07 3.38 -11.67
N VAL A 74 0.23 4.20 -12.30
CA VAL A 74 -0.46 3.92 -13.56
C VAL A 74 -0.13 5.03 -14.54
N ALA A 75 0.30 4.68 -15.75
CA ALA A 75 0.65 5.61 -16.81
C ALA A 75 -0.14 5.35 -18.11
N ALA A 76 -0.29 6.40 -18.91
CA ALA A 76 -0.94 6.35 -20.20
C ALA A 76 0.01 5.94 -21.36
N ASP A 77 1.26 5.63 -21.07
CA ASP A 77 2.27 5.20 -22.03
C ASP A 77 3.20 4.14 -21.43
N VAL A 78 3.69 3.23 -22.28
CA VAL A 78 4.55 2.10 -21.88
C VAL A 78 5.89 2.54 -21.28
N ALA A 79 6.37 3.75 -21.61
CA ALA A 79 7.62 4.28 -21.07
C ALA A 79 7.44 4.89 -19.67
N MET A 80 6.22 4.82 -19.10
CA MET A 80 5.87 5.33 -17.77
C MET A 80 6.20 6.81 -17.58
N ARG A 81 6.02 7.63 -18.62
CA ARG A 81 6.31 9.09 -18.57
C ARG A 81 5.09 9.94 -18.24
N LYS A 82 3.88 9.45 -18.54
CA LYS A 82 2.60 10.13 -18.33
C LYS A 82 1.81 9.42 -17.24
N THR A 83 2.26 9.54 -16.00
CA THR A 83 1.57 9.01 -14.82
C THR A 83 0.21 9.70 -14.66
N VAL A 84 -0.86 8.91 -14.64
CA VAL A 84 -2.25 9.37 -14.48
C VAL A 84 -2.79 9.10 -13.07
N ARG A 85 -2.26 8.09 -12.39
CA ARG A 85 -2.55 7.76 -10.98
C ARG A 85 -1.29 7.22 -10.32
N GLN A 86 -1.13 7.49 -9.04
CA GLN A 86 -0.05 6.96 -8.22
C GLN A 86 -0.46 6.99 -6.76
N GLY A 87 0.21 6.20 -5.93
CA GLY A 87 -0.03 6.22 -4.51
C GLY A 87 0.87 5.24 -3.76
N ARG A 88 0.48 4.95 -2.52
CA ARG A 88 1.13 3.96 -1.66
C ARG A 88 0.12 2.95 -1.16
N ALA A 89 0.54 1.71 -1.03
CA ALA A 89 -0.20 0.64 -0.41
C ALA A 89 0.66 -0.05 0.66
N ILE A 90 0.03 -0.71 1.62
CA ILE A 90 0.71 -1.42 2.70
C ILE A 90 0.59 -2.93 2.42
N ALA A 91 1.72 -3.58 2.19
CA ALA A 91 1.84 -5.04 2.18
C ALA A 91 1.96 -5.52 3.63
N HIS A 92 0.87 -6.05 4.18
CA HIS A 92 0.81 -6.49 5.57
C HIS A 92 1.13 -8.00 5.72
N PRO A 93 1.85 -8.43 6.77
CA PRO A 93 2.11 -9.85 7.04
C PRO A 93 0.83 -10.69 7.07
N ASP A 94 -0.24 -10.17 7.68
CA ASP A 94 -1.54 -10.87 7.80
C ASP A 94 -2.17 -11.23 6.44
N ASN A 95 -1.80 -10.50 5.38
CA ASN A 95 -2.26 -10.74 4.02
C ASN A 95 -1.17 -11.40 3.16
N ALA A 96 -0.20 -12.06 3.79
CA ALA A 96 0.96 -12.66 3.16
C ALA A 96 1.73 -11.69 2.25
N PHE A 97 1.76 -10.40 2.63
CA PHE A 97 2.35 -9.30 1.87
C PHE A 97 1.77 -9.09 0.46
N ALA A 98 0.52 -9.52 0.25
CA ALA A 98 -0.24 -9.14 -0.94
C ALA A 98 -0.67 -7.67 -0.87
N VAL A 99 -0.65 -7.02 -2.02
CA VAL A 99 -1.10 -5.65 -2.25
C VAL A 99 -2.28 -5.69 -3.22
N HIS A 100 -3.35 -4.98 -2.85
CA HIS A 100 -4.50 -4.74 -3.72
C HIS A 100 -4.73 -3.24 -3.78
N VAL A 101 -4.76 -2.68 -4.98
CA VAL A 101 -5.03 -1.26 -5.22
C VAL A 101 -6.26 -1.13 -6.08
N ASP A 102 -7.31 -0.52 -5.55
CA ASP A 102 -8.49 -0.14 -6.32
C ASP A 102 -8.25 1.23 -6.98
N VAL A 103 -7.91 1.22 -8.28
CA VAL A 103 -7.63 2.44 -9.05
C VAL A 103 -8.92 2.96 -9.66
N ARG A 104 -9.22 4.25 -9.48
CA ARG A 104 -10.43 4.92 -9.97
C ARG A 104 -10.15 6.18 -10.79
N GLY A 105 -11.17 6.62 -11.54
CA GLY A 105 -11.16 7.82 -12.40
C GLY A 105 -10.24 7.70 -13.63
N LEU A 106 -10.02 6.49 -14.12
CA LEU A 106 -9.42 6.25 -15.43
C LEU A 106 -10.44 6.58 -16.54
N ALA A 107 -9.97 6.89 -17.73
CA ALA A 107 -10.86 7.04 -18.88
C ALA A 107 -11.20 5.65 -19.45
N PRO A 108 -12.45 5.39 -19.86
CA PRO A 108 -12.89 4.11 -20.41
C PRO A 108 -12.20 3.80 -21.74
N ASP A 109 -12.19 2.52 -22.12
CA ASP A 109 -11.74 2.02 -23.43
C ASP A 109 -10.32 2.47 -23.81
N ARG A 110 -9.39 2.36 -22.85
CA ARG A 110 -7.99 2.74 -23.04
C ARG A 110 -7.05 1.76 -22.37
N ASP A 111 -5.92 1.53 -23.03
CA ASP A 111 -4.81 0.82 -22.43
C ASP A 111 -4.07 1.70 -21.43
N TYR A 112 -3.66 1.06 -20.34
CA TYR A 112 -2.84 1.65 -19.29
C TYR A 112 -1.70 0.70 -18.94
N PHE A 113 -0.61 1.28 -18.45
CA PHE A 113 0.57 0.56 -17.98
C PHE A 113 0.71 0.83 -16.49
N TYR A 114 1.16 -0.16 -15.72
CA TYR A 114 1.29 -0.02 -14.27
C TYR A 114 2.55 -0.67 -13.75
N ARG A 115 3.00 -0.19 -12.59
CA ARG A 115 4.10 -0.79 -11.82
C ARG A 115 3.89 -0.60 -10.33
N PHE A 116 4.59 -1.42 -9.57
CA PHE A 116 4.77 -1.33 -8.13
C PHE A 116 6.26 -1.09 -7.82
#